data_AF-A0A2A2Q1G7-F1
#
_entry.id   AF-A0A2A2Q1G7-F1
#
_cell.length_a   1.000
_cell.length_b   1.000
_cell.length_c   1.000
_cell.angle_alpha   90.00
_cell.angle_beta   90.00
_cell.angle_gamma   90.00
#
_symmetry.space_group_name_H-M   'P 1'
#
loop_
_entity.id
_entity.type
_entity.pdbx_description
1 polymer ?
#
loop_
_entity_poly.entity_id
_entity_poly.type
_entity_poly.pdbx_seq_one_letter_code
_entity_poly.pdbx_strand_id
1 'polypeptide(L)'
;MVLPVLLFGWSDVGLQAAERSWTNSSGKTIVATLIEIAGDKAVLQMGGKNFEVPVASLSTEDRKFIDEWKKGDLTDPSGDASIQPNWEGPWPALVSVDIDQAIEVVKEDEAAKEYVYASPHYEFICDVKLNTSVVKRFSLLFEATNQVCRELPLGMVKPFRKERHKIHLFETREAYIAKGGPPESAGVYISRGGEGDILVPLTSLGVKKVGSNYSVDYDKENTTLSHEITHQLTDHEFYAPGSRGWFTEGLAEYIANSGYRSGKFDIDDLGKLKARVTAYGEDGNGGRALGEDIIAPDLQQFFTQEYDSFLANAQLSYGLSALIVYYYFHMDGDKDAANVKAFLKALKEEKTPPQLFEPLLAGRSWDEMESAITQGWRSRGVRITFN
;
A
#
# COMPACT_ATOMS: atom_id res chain seq x y z
N MET A 1 45.78 42.31 -7.67
CA MET A 1 44.73 42.81 -6.76
C MET A 1 43.63 41.76 -6.79
N VAL A 2 43.65 40.86 -5.81
CA VAL A 2 42.77 39.68 -5.73
C VAL A 2 41.67 40.03 -4.75
N LEU A 3 40.41 40.00 -5.18
CA LEU A 3 39.24 40.03 -4.31
C LEU A 3 38.62 38.63 -4.28
N PRO A 4 38.34 38.05 -3.11
CA PRO A 4 37.59 36.81 -2.99
C PRO A 4 36.09 37.12 -3.01
N VAL A 5 35.33 36.42 -3.83
CA VAL A 5 33.86 36.39 -3.73
C VAL A 5 33.49 35.12 -2.96
N LEU A 6 32.89 35.33 -1.80
CA LEU A 6 32.28 34.30 -0.95
C LEU A 6 31.10 33.66 -1.70
N LEU A 7 31.20 32.36 -1.98
CA LEU A 7 30.06 31.51 -2.32
C LEU A 7 29.46 31.01 -1.01
N PHE A 8 28.35 31.63 -0.58
CA PHE A 8 27.41 30.98 0.33
C PHE A 8 26.56 30.03 -0.51
N GLY A 9 26.72 28.73 -0.25
CA GLY A 9 25.77 27.74 -0.74
C GLY A 9 24.42 27.91 -0.05
N TRP A 10 23.39 27.31 -0.65
CA TRP A 10 22.32 26.60 0.05
C TRP A 10 22.02 25.33 -0.75
N SER A 11 22.16 24.23 -0.04
CA SER A 11 21.85 22.88 -0.45
C SER A 11 20.41 22.57 -0.05
N ASP A 12 19.50 22.58 -1.02
CA ASP A 12 18.22 21.88 -0.92
C ASP A 12 18.38 20.53 -1.61
N VAL A 13 18.91 19.57 -0.86
CA VAL A 13 18.82 18.14 -1.23
C VAL A 13 17.59 17.62 -0.51
N GLY A 14 16.46 17.60 -1.23
CA GLY A 14 15.29 16.82 -0.82
C GLY A 14 15.72 15.37 -0.63
N LEU A 15 15.51 14.85 0.58
CA LEU A 15 15.84 13.47 0.94
C LEU A 15 15.00 12.48 0.11
N GLN A 16 15.59 11.98 -0.97
CA GLN A 16 15.09 10.86 -1.76
C GLN A 16 15.49 9.53 -1.11
N ALA A 17 14.64 8.52 -1.25
CA ALA A 17 15.09 7.13 -1.39
C ALA A 17 15.68 6.98 -2.81
N ALA A 18 16.86 7.57 -3.02
CA ALA A 18 17.65 7.39 -4.22
C ALA A 18 18.70 6.31 -3.97
N GLU A 19 19.13 5.63 -5.04
CA GLU A 19 20.36 4.85 -5.01
C GLU A 19 21.49 5.73 -4.47
N ARG A 20 21.98 5.40 -3.27
CA ARG A 20 23.13 6.07 -2.66
C ARG A 20 24.23 5.08 -2.42
N SER A 21 25.45 5.60 -2.33
CA SER A 21 26.58 4.81 -1.86
C SER A 21 26.44 4.58 -0.35
N TRP A 22 26.43 3.32 0.05
CA TRP A 22 26.51 2.86 1.43
C TRP A 22 27.90 2.32 1.67
N THR A 23 28.50 2.70 2.78
CA THR A 23 29.86 2.35 3.16
C THR A 23 29.82 1.56 4.45
N ASN A 24 30.44 0.39 4.48
CA ASN A 24 30.60 -0.37 5.71
C ASN A 24 31.78 0.15 6.55
N SER A 25 31.90 -0.32 7.80
CA SER A 25 32.97 0.04 8.74
C SER A 25 34.37 -0.30 8.24
N SER A 26 34.49 -1.16 7.23
CA SER A 26 35.74 -1.53 6.57
C SER A 26 36.06 -0.69 5.33
N GLY A 27 35.24 0.33 5.01
CA GLY A 27 35.43 1.23 3.87
C GLY A 27 34.96 0.67 2.53
N LYS A 28 34.30 -0.48 2.49
CA LYS A 28 33.72 -1.04 1.26
C LYS A 28 32.41 -0.34 0.96
N THR A 29 32.24 0.07 -0.29
CA THR A 29 31.03 0.74 -0.76
C THR A 29 30.15 -0.18 -1.60
N ILE A 30 28.84 0.02 -1.50
CA ILE A 30 27.81 -0.53 -2.39
C ILE A 30 26.86 0.59 -2.79
N VAL A 31 26.25 0.52 -3.96
CA VAL A 31 25.18 1.44 -4.35
C VAL A 31 23.85 0.70 -4.18
N ALA A 32 22.98 1.24 -3.33
CA ALA A 32 21.72 0.58 -2.98
C ALA A 32 20.69 1.61 -2.50
N THR A 33 19.43 1.20 -2.48
CA THR A 33 18.30 1.98 -1.94
C THR A 33 17.93 1.45 -0.56
N LEU A 34 17.81 2.32 0.44
CA LEU A 34 17.22 1.94 1.73
C LEU A 34 15.70 1.82 1.57
N ILE A 35 15.18 0.62 1.80
CA ILE A 35 13.74 0.32 1.61
C ILE A 35 13.02 0.05 2.92
N GLU A 36 13.72 -0.37 3.96
CA GLU A 36 13.15 -0.66 5.27
C GLU A 36 14.24 -0.58 6.35
N ILE A 37 13.83 -0.29 7.59
CA ILE A 37 14.65 -0.51 8.77
C ILE A 37 13.91 -1.47 9.70
N ALA A 38 14.46 -2.67 9.85
CA ALA A 38 13.94 -3.69 10.75
C ALA A 38 14.84 -3.76 11.99
N GLY A 39 14.44 -3.07 13.06
CA GLY A 39 15.20 -3.00 14.31
C GLY A 39 16.57 -2.34 14.17
N ASP A 40 17.63 -3.13 14.32
CA ASP A 40 19.03 -2.71 14.21
C ASP A 40 19.65 -2.97 12.83
N LYS A 41 18.83 -3.36 11.83
CA LYS A 41 19.26 -3.61 10.45
C LYS A 41 18.60 -2.67 9.46
N ALA A 42 19.38 -2.20 8.49
CA ALA A 42 18.91 -1.51 7.31
C ALA A 42 18.72 -2.53 6.18
N VAL A 43 17.55 -2.54 5.55
CA VAL A 43 17.27 -3.35 4.36
C VAL A 43 17.62 -2.52 3.14
N LEU A 44 18.69 -2.91 2.46
CA LEU A 44 19.22 -2.24 1.28
C LEU A 44 18.87 -3.04 0.02
N GLN A 45 18.14 -2.45 -0.90
CA GLN A 45 17.84 -3.07 -2.19
C GLN A 45 18.91 -2.72 -3.22
N MET A 46 19.49 -3.74 -3.86
CA MET A 46 20.47 -3.60 -4.94
C MET A 46 20.15 -4.62 -6.03
N GLY A 47 19.89 -4.14 -7.25
CA GLY A 47 19.56 -5.01 -8.39
C GLY A 47 18.34 -5.90 -8.17
N GLY A 48 17.32 -5.38 -7.47
CA GLY A 48 16.08 -6.11 -7.16
C GLY A 48 16.20 -7.15 -6.05
N LYS A 49 17.36 -7.24 -5.37
CA LYS A 49 17.57 -8.11 -4.21
C LYS A 49 17.73 -7.28 -2.95
N ASN A 50 17.13 -7.75 -1.86
CA ASN A 50 17.19 -7.10 -0.57
C ASN A 50 18.37 -7.67 0.24
N PHE A 51 19.11 -6.79 0.89
CA PHE A 51 20.25 -7.13 1.74
C PHE A 51 20.04 -6.50 3.10
N GLU A 52 19.95 -7.33 4.14
CA GLU A 52 19.97 -6.84 5.50
C GLU A 52 21.40 -6.50 5.93
N VAL A 53 21.62 -5.25 6.27
CA VAL A 53 22.91 -4.76 6.75
C VAL A 53 22.75 -4.24 8.18
N PRO A 54 23.48 -4.78 9.17
CA PRO A 54 23.46 -4.25 10.52
C PRO A 54 23.83 -2.77 10.50
N VAL A 55 22.99 -1.91 11.08
CA VAL A 55 23.21 -0.45 11.10
C VAL A 55 24.55 -0.12 11.76
N ALA A 56 24.91 -0.87 12.80
CA ALA A 56 26.21 -0.75 13.48
C ALA A 56 27.41 -0.97 12.54
N SER A 57 27.25 -1.78 11.48
CA SER A 57 28.30 -2.09 10.52
C SER A 57 28.48 -1.05 9.41
N LEU A 58 27.61 -0.03 9.35
CA LEU A 58 27.70 1.06 8.37
C LEU A 58 28.61 2.19 8.84
N SER A 59 28.98 3.11 7.95
CA SER A 59 29.77 4.30 8.27
C SER A 59 29.03 5.23 9.22
N THR A 60 29.74 6.17 9.85
CA THR A 60 29.11 7.17 10.72
C THR A 60 28.11 8.03 9.94
N GLU A 61 28.44 8.35 8.69
CA GLU A 61 27.63 9.14 7.78
C GLU A 61 26.36 8.39 7.35
N ASP A 62 26.46 7.10 7.06
CA ASP A 62 25.31 6.26 6.71
C ASP A 62 24.43 5.96 7.93
N ARG A 63 25.02 5.77 9.12
CA ARG A 63 24.26 5.68 10.37
C ARG A 63 23.52 6.98 10.66
N LYS A 64 24.15 8.13 10.45
CA LYS A 64 23.50 9.44 10.62
C LYS A 64 22.35 9.63 9.63
N PHE A 65 22.52 9.22 8.38
CA PHE A 65 21.43 9.22 7.40
C PHE A 65 20.31 8.28 7.80
N ILE A 66 20.62 7.08 8.28
CA ILE A 66 19.63 6.15 8.83
C ILE A 66 18.93 6.77 10.03
N ASP A 67 19.62 7.47 10.92
CA ASP A 67 19.03 8.15 12.07
C ASP A 67 18.18 9.36 11.65
N GLU A 68 18.51 10.05 10.55
CA GLU A 68 17.71 11.13 9.96
C GLU A 68 16.47 10.58 9.24
N TRP A 69 16.63 9.46 8.54
CA TRP A 69 15.54 8.69 7.95
C TRP A 69 14.59 8.18 9.04
N LYS A 70 15.15 7.64 10.14
CA LYS A 70 14.44 7.28 11.38
C LYS A 70 13.88 8.47 12.14
N LYS A 71 14.40 9.69 11.98
CA LYS A 71 13.80 10.89 12.60
C LYS A 71 12.62 11.44 11.80
N GLY A 72 12.46 10.97 10.56
CA GLY A 72 11.15 10.94 9.90
C GLY A 72 10.20 9.89 10.51
N ASP A 73 10.69 9.03 11.41
CA ASP A 73 9.86 8.05 12.14
C ASP A 73 9.31 8.66 13.44
N LEU A 74 7.98 8.61 13.51
CA LEU A 74 7.13 8.51 14.71
C LEU A 74 6.89 9.79 15.50
N THR A 75 6.07 10.65 14.91
CA THR A 75 4.79 11.01 15.53
C THR A 75 3.67 10.56 14.61
N ASP A 76 2.62 9.93 15.13
CA ASP A 76 1.36 9.76 14.38
C ASP A 76 0.92 11.15 13.86
N PRO A 77 0.98 11.41 12.54
CA PRO A 77 0.62 12.69 11.97
C PRO A 77 -0.89 12.80 11.76
N SER A 78 -1.70 11.81 12.23
CA SER A 78 -3.09 12.11 12.54
C SER A 78 -3.13 13.42 13.30
N GLY A 79 -2.21 13.62 14.28
CA GLY A 79 -1.80 14.89 14.92
C GLY A 79 -2.92 15.69 15.58
N ASP A 80 -4.15 15.31 15.27
CA ASP A 80 -5.41 15.84 15.68
C ASP A 80 -6.00 14.76 16.57
N ALA A 81 -5.76 14.91 17.88
CA ALA A 81 -6.32 14.05 18.91
C ALA A 81 -7.86 13.96 18.86
N SER A 82 -8.54 14.73 18.00
CA SER A 82 -9.97 14.59 17.73
C SER A 82 -10.32 13.43 16.81
N ILE A 83 -9.39 12.91 15.98
CA ILE A 83 -9.66 11.76 15.11
C ILE A 83 -9.71 10.51 16.00
N GLN A 84 -10.87 9.85 16.03
CA GLN A 84 -11.09 8.64 16.80
C GLN A 84 -11.28 7.44 15.87
N PRO A 85 -10.74 6.25 16.23
CA PRO A 85 -11.00 5.02 15.50
C PRO A 85 -12.50 4.70 15.36
N ASN A 86 -12.93 4.30 14.16
CA ASN A 86 -14.33 4.08 13.78
C ASN A 86 -14.83 2.63 14.02
N TRP A 87 -14.39 1.95 15.08
CA TRP A 87 -14.64 0.51 15.30
C TRP A 87 -16.11 0.08 15.24
N GLU A 88 -17.00 0.93 15.75
CA GLU A 88 -18.44 0.66 15.90
C GLU A 88 -19.24 1.16 14.68
N GLY A 89 -18.56 1.62 13.62
CA GLY A 89 -19.19 2.02 12.37
C GLY A 89 -19.84 0.83 11.65
N PRO A 90 -20.89 1.08 10.83
CA PRO A 90 -21.45 0.05 9.97
C PRO A 90 -20.44 -0.34 8.88
N TRP A 91 -20.48 -1.60 8.43
CA TRP A 91 -19.76 -1.97 7.22
C TRP A 91 -20.43 -1.31 6.01
N PRO A 92 -19.72 -0.50 5.22
CA PRO A 92 -20.34 0.19 4.08
C PRO A 92 -20.63 -0.81 2.96
N ALA A 93 -21.81 -0.72 2.34
CA ALA A 93 -22.13 -1.45 1.11
C ALA A 93 -21.62 -0.69 -0.14
N LEU A 94 -21.72 0.65 -0.10
CA LEU A 94 -21.32 1.53 -1.18
C LEU A 94 -20.59 2.73 -0.59
N VAL A 95 -19.44 3.06 -1.17
CA VAL A 95 -18.68 4.28 -0.82
C VAL A 95 -18.58 5.16 -2.06
N SER A 96 -18.77 6.47 -1.91
CA SER A 96 -18.72 7.41 -3.03
C SER A 96 -18.11 8.74 -2.63
N VAL A 97 -17.38 9.37 -3.56
CA VAL A 97 -16.87 10.73 -3.40
C VAL A 97 -17.61 11.73 -4.28
N ASP A 98 -17.44 13.02 -3.97
CA ASP A 98 -17.93 14.10 -4.81
C ASP A 98 -17.17 14.11 -6.16
N ILE A 99 -17.85 13.66 -7.21
CA ILE A 99 -17.30 13.64 -8.57
C ILE A 99 -17.13 15.04 -9.16
N ASP A 100 -17.76 16.05 -8.56
CA ASP A 100 -17.67 17.44 -9.00
C ASP A 100 -16.50 18.19 -8.36
N GLN A 101 -15.78 17.56 -7.43
CA GLN A 101 -14.59 18.15 -6.78
C GLN A 101 -13.63 18.79 -7.79
N ALA A 102 -13.18 20.01 -7.46
CA ALA A 102 -12.25 20.75 -8.28
C ALA A 102 -10.82 20.26 -8.03
N ILE A 103 -9.98 20.38 -9.06
CA ILE A 103 -8.54 20.20 -8.93
C ILE A 103 -7.89 21.57 -8.80
N GLU A 104 -7.16 21.76 -7.71
CA GLU A 104 -6.32 22.91 -7.48
C GLU A 104 -5.04 22.78 -8.33
N VAL A 105 -4.65 23.86 -9.00
CA VAL A 105 -3.33 23.97 -9.65
C VAL A 105 -2.40 24.66 -8.66
N VAL A 106 -1.58 23.87 -7.96
CA VAL A 106 -0.67 24.37 -6.92
C VAL A 106 0.57 25.00 -7.54
N LYS A 107 1.14 24.34 -8.56
CA LYS A 107 2.36 24.80 -9.24
C LYS A 107 2.39 24.31 -10.69
N GLU A 108 2.84 25.17 -11.60
CA GLU A 108 3.27 24.77 -12.95
C GLU A 108 4.57 25.49 -13.29
N ASP A 109 5.68 24.75 -13.34
CA ASP A 109 7.00 25.26 -13.71
C ASP A 109 7.55 24.46 -14.90
N GLU A 110 7.41 25.05 -16.09
CA GLU A 110 7.88 24.45 -17.34
C GLU A 110 9.40 24.30 -17.38
N ALA A 111 10.14 25.24 -16.79
CA ALA A 111 11.60 25.22 -16.82
C ALA A 111 12.15 24.09 -15.93
N ALA A 112 11.54 23.89 -14.76
CA ALA A 112 11.88 22.81 -13.85
C ALA A 112 11.23 21.46 -14.21
N LYS A 113 10.27 21.44 -15.15
CA LYS A 113 9.39 20.29 -15.44
C LYS A 113 8.70 19.77 -14.18
N GLU A 114 8.11 20.68 -13.42
CA GLU A 114 7.46 20.34 -12.16
C GLU A 114 6.05 20.92 -12.14
N TYR A 115 5.05 20.03 -12.10
CA TYR A 115 3.65 20.38 -12.11
C TYR A 115 2.95 19.72 -10.93
N VAL A 116 2.36 20.54 -10.06
CA VAL A 116 1.71 20.07 -8.84
C VAL A 116 0.23 20.44 -8.90
N TYR A 117 -0.60 19.41 -8.84
CA TYR A 117 -2.04 19.52 -8.75
C TYR A 117 -2.51 18.95 -7.41
N ALA A 118 -3.67 19.37 -6.91
CA ALA A 118 -4.19 18.83 -5.68
C ALA A 118 -5.69 18.57 -5.71
N SER A 119 -6.08 17.50 -5.02
CA SER A 119 -7.45 17.20 -4.60
C SER A 119 -7.55 17.40 -3.08
N PRO A 120 -8.69 17.13 -2.42
CA PRO A 120 -8.82 17.32 -0.97
C PRO A 120 -7.70 16.66 -0.14
N HIS A 121 -7.35 15.40 -0.42
CA HIS A 121 -6.40 14.62 0.40
C HIS A 121 -5.10 14.27 -0.32
N TYR A 122 -4.89 14.69 -1.56
CA TYR A 122 -3.71 14.31 -2.34
C TYR A 122 -3.05 15.48 -3.08
N GLU A 123 -1.72 15.44 -3.17
CA GLU A 123 -0.91 16.22 -4.09
C GLU A 123 -0.34 15.31 -5.18
N PHE A 124 -0.60 15.65 -6.45
CA PHE A 124 -0.12 14.96 -7.63
C PHE A 124 1.05 15.74 -8.24
N ILE A 125 2.25 15.21 -8.08
CA ILE A 125 3.51 15.80 -8.52
C ILE A 125 3.92 15.14 -9.83
N CYS A 126 3.88 15.89 -10.92
CA CYS A 126 4.08 15.39 -12.28
C CYS A 126 5.35 15.97 -12.91
N ASP A 127 6.04 15.17 -13.71
CA ASP A 127 7.17 15.59 -14.55
C ASP A 127 6.74 16.15 -15.93
N VAL A 128 5.43 16.14 -16.19
CA VAL A 128 4.81 16.68 -17.40
C VAL A 128 3.51 17.40 -17.09
N LYS A 129 3.23 18.46 -17.85
CA LYS A 129 1.98 19.22 -17.71
C LYS A 129 0.78 18.38 -18.11
N LEU A 130 -0.24 18.38 -17.26
CA LEU A 130 -1.51 17.68 -17.50
C LEU A 130 -2.68 18.67 -17.51
N ASN A 131 -3.72 18.35 -18.29
CA ASN A 131 -4.97 19.10 -18.19
C ASN A 131 -5.67 18.72 -16.88
N THR A 132 -6.24 19.69 -16.17
CA THR A 132 -6.95 19.46 -14.90
C THR A 132 -8.09 18.45 -15.02
N SER A 133 -8.73 18.30 -16.19
CA SER A 133 -9.73 17.25 -16.44
C SER A 133 -9.15 15.84 -16.43
N VAL A 134 -7.92 15.65 -16.89
CA VAL A 134 -7.19 14.37 -16.83
C VAL A 134 -6.84 14.07 -15.38
N VAL A 135 -6.31 15.07 -14.67
CA VAL A 135 -5.97 14.95 -13.24
C VAL A 135 -7.19 14.61 -12.41
N LYS A 136 -8.29 15.33 -12.61
CA LYS A 136 -9.56 15.10 -11.92
C LYS A 136 -9.99 13.65 -12.05
N ARG A 137 -9.91 13.07 -13.25
CA ARG A 137 -10.38 11.71 -13.49
C ARG A 137 -9.64 10.67 -12.67
N PHE A 138 -8.31 10.68 -12.66
CA PHE A 138 -7.59 9.71 -11.86
C PHE A 138 -7.64 10.05 -10.37
N SER A 139 -7.72 11.33 -9.99
CA SER A 139 -7.85 11.74 -8.58
C SER A 139 -9.06 11.12 -7.89
N LEU A 140 -10.15 10.88 -8.62
CA LEU A 140 -11.35 10.23 -8.07
C LEU A 140 -11.06 8.81 -7.57
N LEU A 141 -10.11 8.09 -8.17
CA LEU A 141 -9.70 6.78 -7.67
C LEU A 141 -8.99 6.90 -6.32
N PHE A 142 -8.06 7.87 -6.19
CA PHE A 142 -7.34 8.14 -4.95
C PHE A 142 -8.29 8.55 -3.84
N GLU A 143 -9.16 9.54 -4.11
CA GLU A 143 -10.13 10.04 -3.14
C GLU A 143 -11.17 8.97 -2.77
N ALA A 144 -11.66 8.18 -3.72
CA ALA A 144 -12.58 7.09 -3.40
C ALA A 144 -11.92 5.99 -2.58
N THR A 145 -10.66 5.64 -2.87
CA THR A 145 -9.93 4.64 -2.07
C THR A 145 -9.67 5.17 -0.65
N ASN A 146 -9.31 6.45 -0.53
CA ASN A 146 -9.22 7.15 0.76
C ASN A 146 -10.52 7.06 1.55
N GLN A 147 -11.64 7.39 0.90
CA GLN A 147 -12.95 7.33 1.53
C GLN A 147 -13.32 5.91 1.98
N VAL A 148 -13.00 4.87 1.18
CA VAL A 148 -13.21 3.48 1.59
C VAL A 148 -12.42 3.17 2.86
N CYS A 149 -11.12 3.50 2.90
CA CYS A 149 -10.31 3.28 4.11
C CYS A 149 -10.84 4.07 5.32
N ARG A 150 -11.44 5.25 5.12
CA ARG A 150 -12.07 6.04 6.20
C ARG A 150 -13.36 5.44 6.72
N GLU A 151 -14.16 4.83 5.85
CA GLU A 151 -15.48 4.31 6.20
C GLU A 151 -15.46 2.87 6.69
N LEU A 152 -14.46 2.07 6.29
CA LEU A 152 -14.30 0.72 6.81
C LEU A 152 -14.09 0.76 8.34
N PRO A 153 -14.90 0.04 9.14
CA PRO A 153 -14.87 0.12 10.60
C PRO A 153 -13.72 -0.69 11.21
N LEU A 154 -12.51 -0.47 10.69
CA LEU A 154 -11.27 -1.16 11.04
C LEU A 154 -10.36 -0.30 11.93
N GLY A 155 -10.83 0.86 12.36
CA GLY A 155 -10.11 1.74 13.28
C GLY A 155 -8.87 2.41 12.67
N MET A 156 -8.80 2.49 11.33
CA MET A 156 -7.73 3.21 10.63
C MET A 156 -7.87 4.72 10.84
N VAL A 157 -6.80 5.36 11.31
CA VAL A 157 -6.78 6.82 11.57
C VAL A 157 -5.95 7.59 10.55
N LYS A 158 -4.95 6.95 9.93
CA LYS A 158 -4.10 7.55 8.89
C LYS A 158 -4.87 8.15 7.70
N PRO A 159 -6.02 7.61 7.25
CA PRO A 159 -6.79 8.22 6.16
C PRO A 159 -7.40 9.59 6.50
N PHE A 160 -7.44 9.98 7.78
CA PHE A 160 -8.03 11.23 8.27
C PHE A 160 -7.01 12.36 8.46
N ARG A 161 -5.78 12.20 7.98
CA ARG A 161 -4.71 13.19 8.12
C ARG A 161 -5.10 14.56 7.56
N LYS A 162 -4.56 15.61 8.19
CA LYS A 162 -4.71 16.99 7.76
C LYS A 162 -3.87 17.33 6.53
N GLU A 163 -2.69 16.73 6.41
CA GLU A 163 -1.80 16.92 5.28
C GLU A 163 -2.16 16.02 4.11
N ARG A 164 -1.94 16.51 2.89
CA ARG A 164 -2.18 15.77 1.66
C ARG A 164 -1.11 14.70 1.45
N HIS A 165 -1.53 13.51 1.05
CA HIS A 165 -0.65 12.42 0.63
C HIS A 165 -0.02 12.74 -0.73
N LYS A 166 1.26 12.41 -0.90
CA LYS A 166 2.01 12.73 -2.11
C LYS A 166 2.02 11.57 -3.09
N ILE A 167 1.69 11.88 -4.35
CA ILE A 167 1.65 10.95 -5.47
C ILE A 167 2.57 11.49 -6.57
N HIS A 168 3.64 10.77 -6.89
CA HIS A 168 4.56 11.13 -7.97
C HIS A 168 4.16 10.43 -9.26
N LEU A 169 3.88 11.23 -10.28
CA LEU A 169 3.40 10.78 -11.59
C LEU A 169 4.45 11.01 -12.66
N PHE A 170 4.75 9.97 -13.42
CA PHE A 170 5.82 9.98 -14.41
C PHE A 170 5.28 9.80 -15.83
N GLU A 171 5.68 10.68 -16.75
CA GLU A 171 5.35 10.60 -18.17
C GLU A 171 5.79 9.26 -18.76
N THR A 172 7.00 8.81 -18.40
CA THR A 172 7.63 7.63 -18.99
C THR A 172 7.93 6.55 -17.96
N ARG A 173 8.00 5.30 -18.44
CA ARG A 173 8.38 4.14 -17.64
C ARG A 173 9.82 4.28 -17.13
N GLU A 174 10.69 4.86 -17.96
CA GLU A 174 12.08 5.09 -17.64
C GLU A 174 12.24 6.09 -16.48
N ALA A 175 11.43 7.17 -16.46
CA ALA A 175 11.43 8.13 -15.36
C ALA A 175 10.92 7.50 -14.06
N TYR A 176 9.86 6.69 -14.14
CA TYR A 176 9.34 5.89 -13.03
C TYR A 176 10.42 4.96 -12.43
N ILE A 177 11.10 4.20 -13.28
CA ILE A 177 12.18 3.27 -12.85
C ILE A 177 13.36 4.05 -12.26
N ALA A 178 13.77 5.14 -12.89
CA ALA A 178 14.86 5.99 -12.41
C ALA A 178 14.57 6.62 -11.04
N LYS A 179 13.29 6.70 -10.63
CA LYS A 179 12.86 7.19 -9.31
C LYS A 179 12.59 6.08 -8.30
N GLY A 180 12.92 4.82 -8.63
CA GLY A 180 12.81 3.68 -7.73
C GLY A 180 11.59 2.79 -7.97
N GLY A 181 10.81 3.06 -9.02
CA GLY A 181 9.68 2.22 -9.41
C GLY A 181 10.10 0.83 -9.95
N PRO A 182 9.54 -0.29 -9.46
CA PRO A 182 9.87 -1.61 -9.99
C PRO A 182 9.46 -1.77 -11.47
N PRO A 183 10.34 -2.25 -12.36
CA PRO A 183 10.12 -2.25 -13.82
C PRO A 183 8.86 -2.94 -14.34
N GLU A 184 8.27 -3.86 -13.58
CA GLU A 184 7.06 -4.63 -13.96
C GLU A 184 5.79 -4.24 -13.17
N SER A 185 5.90 -3.28 -12.24
CA SER A 185 4.77 -2.86 -11.38
C SER A 185 3.89 -1.79 -12.03
N ALA A 186 2.59 -1.75 -11.74
CA ALA A 186 1.72 -0.67 -12.23
C ALA A 186 1.87 0.62 -11.40
N GLY A 187 2.47 0.52 -10.22
CA GLY A 187 2.80 1.60 -9.30
C GLY A 187 3.42 0.96 -8.07
N VAL A 188 3.91 1.77 -7.14
CA VAL A 188 4.45 1.27 -5.88
C VAL A 188 4.25 2.29 -4.78
N TYR A 189 3.79 1.83 -3.62
CA TYR A 189 3.90 2.57 -2.38
C TYR A 189 5.28 2.36 -1.76
N ILE A 190 6.01 3.45 -1.54
CA ILE A 190 7.31 3.42 -0.85
C ILE A 190 7.12 3.93 0.57
N SER A 191 7.04 3.00 1.52
CA SER A 191 6.98 3.29 2.95
C SER A 191 8.31 3.80 3.50
N ARG A 192 8.24 4.74 4.43
CA ARG A 192 9.30 5.37 5.21
C ARG A 192 8.77 5.48 6.65
N GLY A 193 8.82 4.37 7.39
CA GLY A 193 8.40 4.34 8.79
C GLY A 193 6.91 4.58 9.05
N GLY A 194 6.04 4.17 8.13
CA GLY A 194 4.60 4.35 8.26
C GLY A 194 4.05 5.55 7.49
N GLU A 195 4.90 6.44 6.97
CA GLU A 195 4.52 7.40 5.92
C GLU A 195 5.09 6.97 4.57
N GLY A 196 4.65 7.56 3.46
CA GLY A 196 5.24 7.22 2.19
C GLY A 196 4.57 7.87 1.01
N ASP A 197 5.27 7.84 -0.12
CA ASP A 197 4.76 8.35 -1.38
C ASP A 197 4.38 7.18 -2.29
N ILE A 198 3.43 7.42 -3.18
CA ILE A 198 3.14 6.48 -4.27
C ILE A 198 3.82 6.99 -5.53
N LEU A 199 4.52 6.11 -6.23
CA LEU A 199 5.09 6.37 -7.54
C LEU A 199 4.26 5.64 -8.60
N VAL A 200 3.86 6.35 -9.66
CA VAL A 200 2.99 5.79 -10.70
C VAL A 200 3.39 6.31 -12.08
N PRO A 201 3.62 5.44 -13.08
CA PRO A 201 3.70 5.88 -14.46
C PRO A 201 2.30 6.20 -14.99
N LEU A 202 2.16 7.29 -15.75
CA LEU A 202 0.87 7.77 -16.27
C LEU A 202 0.11 6.71 -17.07
N THR A 203 0.81 5.82 -17.75
CA THR A 203 0.21 4.72 -18.53
C THR A 203 -0.57 3.71 -17.67
N SER A 204 -0.26 3.61 -16.38
CA SER A 204 -0.99 2.80 -15.39
C SER A 204 -2.26 3.47 -14.87
N LEU A 205 -2.39 4.79 -15.03
CA LEU A 205 -3.62 5.52 -14.70
C LEU A 205 -4.62 5.51 -15.86
N GLY A 206 -4.30 4.80 -16.94
CA GLY A 206 -4.99 4.94 -18.20
C GLY A 206 -4.83 6.35 -18.74
N VAL A 207 -3.63 6.94 -18.71
CA VAL A 207 -3.36 8.22 -19.38
C VAL A 207 -2.46 7.96 -20.58
N LYS A 208 -2.88 8.44 -21.75
CA LYS A 208 -2.16 8.30 -23.01
C LYS A 208 -1.87 9.65 -23.66
N LYS A 209 -0.73 9.73 -24.32
CA LYS A 209 -0.31 10.90 -25.09
C LYS A 209 -1.08 10.98 -26.41
N VAL A 210 -1.64 12.15 -26.72
CA VAL A 210 -2.37 12.45 -27.95
C VAL A 210 -1.83 13.75 -28.53
N GLY A 211 -0.97 13.64 -29.54
CA GLY A 211 -0.20 14.77 -30.05
C GLY A 211 0.72 15.34 -28.96
N SER A 212 0.56 16.63 -28.65
CA SER A 212 1.27 17.31 -27.56
C SER A 212 0.54 17.27 -26.21
N ASN A 213 -0.65 16.66 -26.14
CA ASN A 213 -1.50 16.65 -24.96
C ASN A 213 -1.65 15.23 -24.38
N TYR A 214 -2.33 15.14 -23.23
CA TYR A 214 -2.67 13.87 -22.58
C TYR A 214 -4.18 13.70 -22.51
N SER A 215 -4.63 12.45 -22.63
CA SER A 215 -6.03 12.07 -22.57
C SER A 215 -6.19 10.78 -21.78
N VAL A 216 -7.41 10.51 -21.32
CA VAL A 216 -7.73 9.29 -20.59
C VAL A 216 -8.00 8.14 -21.57
N ASP A 217 -7.43 6.99 -21.26
CA ASP A 217 -7.62 5.70 -21.87
C ASP A 217 -8.70 4.95 -21.08
N TYR A 218 -9.84 4.72 -21.73
CA TYR A 218 -11.04 4.23 -21.06
C TYR A 218 -11.03 2.71 -20.88
N ASP A 219 -10.09 2.03 -21.53
CA ASP A 219 -10.04 0.57 -21.64
C ASP A 219 -9.11 -0.09 -20.60
N LYS A 220 -8.54 0.69 -19.66
CA LYS A 220 -7.65 0.17 -18.61
C LYS A 220 -8.29 0.27 -17.24
N GLU A 221 -8.48 -0.89 -16.60
CA GLU A 221 -8.79 -0.96 -15.18
C GLU A 221 -7.52 -0.74 -14.33
N ASN A 222 -7.68 0.00 -13.22
CA ASN A 222 -6.58 0.47 -12.39
C ASN A 222 -6.54 -0.23 -11.00
N THR A 223 -7.01 -1.48 -10.90
CA THR A 223 -7.15 -2.21 -9.63
C THR A 223 -5.84 -2.26 -8.82
N THR A 224 -4.69 -2.35 -9.50
CA THR A 224 -3.37 -2.31 -8.85
C THR A 224 -3.10 -1.00 -8.09
N LEU A 225 -3.74 0.12 -8.44
CA LEU A 225 -3.50 1.38 -7.75
C LEU A 225 -4.26 1.49 -6.43
N SER A 226 -5.52 1.04 -6.39
CA SER A 226 -6.27 0.96 -5.12
C SER A 226 -5.55 0.10 -4.09
N HIS A 227 -4.85 -0.95 -4.54
CA HIS A 227 -3.99 -1.79 -3.72
C HIS A 227 -2.86 -0.96 -3.07
N GLU A 228 -2.05 -0.26 -3.88
CA GLU A 228 -0.96 0.60 -3.36
C GLU A 228 -1.47 1.74 -2.46
N ILE A 229 -2.60 2.35 -2.82
CA ILE A 229 -3.23 3.41 -2.01
C ILE A 229 -3.69 2.86 -0.67
N THR A 230 -4.25 1.64 -0.64
CA THR A 230 -4.62 0.98 0.62
C THR A 230 -3.41 0.83 1.53
N HIS A 231 -2.24 0.46 1.00
CA HIS A 231 -1.02 0.42 1.81
C HIS A 231 -0.62 1.79 2.34
N GLN A 232 -0.69 2.83 1.51
CA GLN A 232 -0.43 4.20 1.96
C GLN A 232 -1.39 4.65 3.08
N LEU A 233 -2.60 4.11 3.13
CA LEU A 233 -3.64 4.50 4.06
C LEU A 233 -3.77 3.58 5.28
N THR A 234 -3.11 2.43 5.25
CA THR A 234 -3.10 1.47 6.35
C THR A 234 -2.23 1.98 7.51
N ASP A 235 -2.77 1.90 8.72
CA ASP A 235 -2.09 2.25 9.96
C ASP A 235 -0.84 1.37 10.17
N HIS A 236 0.23 1.94 10.73
CA HIS A 236 1.53 1.28 10.77
C HIS A 236 1.53 0.01 11.63
N GLU A 237 0.70 -0.04 12.67
CA GLU A 237 0.53 -1.16 13.60
C GLU A 237 0.05 -2.41 12.87
N PHE A 238 -0.67 -2.25 11.76
CA PHE A 238 -1.20 -3.37 10.99
C PHE A 238 -0.10 -4.08 10.18
N TYR A 239 1.08 -3.48 10.05
CA TYR A 239 2.26 -4.08 9.45
C TYR A 239 3.14 -4.84 10.47
N ALA A 240 2.69 -5.00 11.72
CA ALA A 240 3.43 -5.78 12.72
C ALA A 240 3.46 -7.29 12.38
N PRO A 241 4.46 -8.04 12.90
CA PRO A 241 4.52 -9.49 12.77
C PRO A 241 3.24 -10.18 13.24
N GLY A 242 2.77 -11.17 12.48
CA GLY A 242 1.49 -11.84 12.70
C GLY A 242 0.30 -11.19 11.96
N SER A 243 0.50 -10.01 11.37
CA SER A 243 -0.48 -9.32 10.49
C SER A 243 0.09 -9.06 9.09
N ARG A 244 1.36 -8.63 9.00
CA ARG A 244 2.05 -8.35 7.73
C ARG A 244 1.97 -9.54 6.77
N GLY A 245 1.65 -9.27 5.51
CA GLY A 245 1.40 -10.31 4.52
C GLY A 245 -0.08 -10.64 4.46
N TRP A 246 -0.56 -11.57 5.29
CA TRP A 246 -1.92 -12.07 5.14
C TRP A 246 -3.00 -11.00 5.31
N PHE A 247 -2.86 -10.10 6.30
CA PHE A 247 -3.86 -9.07 6.53
C PHE A 247 -3.59 -7.84 5.66
N THR A 248 -2.35 -7.36 5.60
CA THR A 248 -2.03 -6.12 4.86
C THR A 248 -2.22 -6.28 3.35
N GLU A 249 -1.79 -7.40 2.77
CA GLU A 249 -2.01 -7.69 1.36
C GLU A 249 -3.47 -8.11 1.11
N GLY A 250 -4.06 -8.87 2.04
CA GLY A 250 -5.47 -9.27 1.95
C GLY A 250 -6.44 -8.08 1.98
N LEU A 251 -6.17 -7.07 2.80
CA LEU A 251 -6.94 -5.81 2.86
C LEU A 251 -6.78 -5.01 1.57
N ALA A 252 -5.55 -4.89 1.06
CA ALA A 252 -5.27 -4.20 -0.19
C ALA A 252 -5.94 -4.89 -1.39
N GLU A 253 -5.92 -6.23 -1.45
CA GLU A 253 -6.68 -7.01 -2.43
C GLU A 253 -8.19 -6.88 -2.24
N TYR A 254 -8.68 -6.88 -1.00
CA TYR A 254 -10.11 -6.71 -0.71
C TYR A 254 -10.64 -5.39 -1.28
N ILE A 255 -9.96 -4.28 -1.00
CA ILE A 255 -10.34 -2.96 -1.50
C ILE A 255 -10.13 -2.86 -3.02
N ALA A 256 -9.00 -3.33 -3.54
CA ALA A 256 -8.70 -3.28 -4.97
C ALA A 256 -9.69 -4.05 -5.85
N ASN A 257 -10.29 -5.11 -5.30
CA ASN A 257 -11.27 -5.93 -5.98
C ASN A 257 -12.72 -5.65 -5.53
N SER A 258 -12.93 -4.60 -4.73
CA SER A 258 -14.26 -4.01 -4.54
C SER A 258 -14.63 -3.23 -5.82
N GLY A 259 -15.87 -3.32 -6.29
CA GLY A 259 -16.30 -2.88 -7.61
C GLY A 259 -16.17 -1.36 -7.84
N TYR A 260 -14.99 -0.90 -8.28
CA TYR A 260 -14.75 0.52 -8.54
C TYR A 260 -15.37 0.99 -9.86
N ARG A 261 -16.12 2.09 -9.80
CA ARG A 261 -16.60 2.81 -10.99
C ARG A 261 -16.76 4.31 -10.73
N SER A 262 -15.86 5.10 -11.31
CA SER A 262 -15.99 6.57 -11.41
C SER A 262 -16.24 7.26 -10.06
N GLY A 263 -15.32 7.09 -9.10
CA GLY A 263 -15.43 7.68 -7.76
C GLY A 263 -16.37 6.93 -6.81
N LYS A 264 -16.74 5.68 -7.13
CA LYS A 264 -17.58 4.82 -6.29
C LYS A 264 -16.97 3.44 -6.15
N PHE A 265 -17.09 2.85 -4.97
CA PHE A 265 -16.78 1.44 -4.70
C PHE A 265 -18.03 0.72 -4.23
N ASP A 266 -18.35 -0.39 -4.89
CA ASP A 266 -19.28 -1.40 -4.40
C ASP A 266 -18.50 -2.41 -3.55
N ILE A 267 -18.72 -2.39 -2.24
CA ILE A 267 -18.00 -3.16 -1.25
C ILE A 267 -18.61 -4.57 -1.08
N ASP A 268 -19.86 -4.73 -1.51
CA ASP A 268 -20.59 -6.00 -1.45
C ASP A 268 -20.28 -6.92 -2.64
N ASP A 269 -19.52 -6.44 -3.64
CA ASP A 269 -19.15 -7.20 -4.83
C ASP A 269 -18.12 -8.31 -4.56
N LEU A 270 -18.60 -9.41 -3.99
CA LEU A 270 -17.85 -10.65 -3.86
C LEU A 270 -17.46 -11.26 -5.22
N GLY A 271 -18.24 -10.99 -6.28
CA GLY A 271 -18.07 -11.60 -7.59
C GLY A 271 -16.70 -11.26 -8.17
N LYS A 272 -16.37 -9.97 -8.16
CA LYS A 272 -15.08 -9.47 -8.66
C LYS A 272 -13.89 -10.04 -7.90
N LEU A 273 -13.93 -10.05 -6.56
CA LEU A 273 -12.87 -10.65 -5.74
C LEU A 273 -12.72 -12.15 -6.00
N LYS A 274 -13.83 -12.91 -6.03
CA LYS A 274 -13.77 -14.35 -6.31
C LYS A 274 -13.17 -14.61 -7.69
N ALA A 275 -13.64 -13.91 -8.73
CA ALA A 275 -13.13 -14.06 -10.09
C ALA A 275 -11.64 -13.69 -10.21
N ARG A 276 -11.19 -12.66 -9.47
CA ARG A 276 -9.78 -12.28 -9.38
C ARG A 276 -8.93 -13.41 -8.79
N VAL A 277 -9.40 -14.08 -7.74
CA VAL A 277 -8.63 -15.12 -7.06
C VAL A 277 -8.65 -16.45 -7.83
N THR A 278 -9.83 -16.94 -8.21
CA THR A 278 -9.99 -18.30 -8.76
C THR A 278 -9.73 -18.39 -10.25
N ALA A 279 -9.89 -17.29 -10.99
CA ALA A 279 -9.75 -17.24 -12.44
C ALA A 279 -8.76 -16.16 -12.86
N TYR A 280 -8.80 -15.76 -14.13
CA TYR A 280 -8.00 -14.68 -14.68
C TYR A 280 -8.64 -13.29 -14.46
N GLY A 281 -9.58 -13.14 -13.51
CA GLY A 281 -10.41 -11.93 -13.35
C GLY A 281 -11.61 -11.91 -14.29
N GLU A 282 -12.53 -10.97 -14.10
CA GLU A 282 -13.77 -10.87 -14.91
C GLU A 282 -13.48 -10.60 -16.39
N ASP A 283 -12.48 -9.78 -16.68
CA ASP A 283 -12.04 -9.45 -18.04
C ASP A 283 -11.05 -10.47 -18.64
N GLY A 284 -10.79 -11.58 -17.93
CA GLY A 284 -9.88 -12.63 -18.38
C GLY A 284 -8.39 -12.24 -18.34
N ASN A 285 -8.03 -11.11 -17.73
CA ASN A 285 -6.64 -10.68 -17.55
C ASN A 285 -6.29 -10.33 -16.09
N GLY A 286 -5.11 -10.77 -15.66
CA GLY A 286 -4.46 -10.34 -14.42
C GLY A 286 -4.93 -11.05 -13.14
N GLY A 287 -5.97 -11.89 -13.17
CA GLY A 287 -6.34 -12.72 -12.02
C GLY A 287 -5.26 -13.74 -11.65
N ARG A 288 -5.39 -14.30 -10.44
CA ARG A 288 -4.40 -15.17 -9.80
C ARG A 288 -4.48 -16.62 -10.27
N ALA A 289 -5.62 -16.98 -10.89
CA ALA A 289 -5.87 -18.28 -11.50
C ALA A 289 -5.59 -19.47 -10.57
N LEU A 290 -5.95 -19.35 -9.29
CA LEU A 290 -5.73 -20.43 -8.32
C LEU A 290 -6.69 -21.62 -8.51
N GLY A 291 -7.74 -21.45 -9.33
CA GLY A 291 -8.82 -22.40 -9.45
C GLY A 291 -9.78 -22.33 -8.26
N GLU A 292 -10.80 -23.20 -8.29
CA GLU A 292 -11.78 -23.31 -7.20
C GLU A 292 -11.36 -24.32 -6.12
N ASP A 293 -10.34 -25.16 -6.38
CA ASP A 293 -9.75 -26.10 -5.43
C ASP A 293 -8.34 -25.61 -5.04
N ILE A 294 -8.23 -24.94 -3.90
CA ILE A 294 -7.00 -24.31 -3.41
C ILE A 294 -6.36 -25.17 -2.33
N ILE A 295 -5.08 -25.50 -2.50
CA ILE A 295 -4.25 -26.12 -1.45
C ILE A 295 -3.52 -24.99 -0.73
N ALA A 296 -3.82 -24.83 0.55
CA ALA A 296 -3.24 -23.82 1.43
C ALA A 296 -2.22 -24.46 2.39
N PRO A 297 -1.16 -23.74 2.80
CA PRO A 297 -0.36 -24.14 3.96
C PRO A 297 -1.19 -24.08 5.24
N ASP A 298 -0.74 -24.74 6.31
CA ASP A 298 -1.26 -24.56 7.68
C ASP A 298 -1.46 -23.07 8.00
N LEU A 299 -2.62 -22.75 8.57
CA LEU A 299 -3.07 -21.37 8.75
C LEU A 299 -2.19 -20.60 9.74
N GLN A 300 -1.75 -21.26 10.82
CA GLN A 300 -0.87 -20.64 11.80
C GLN A 300 0.46 -20.27 11.15
N GLN A 301 1.07 -21.23 10.43
CA GLN A 301 2.31 -21.01 9.69
C GLN A 301 2.14 -19.88 8.67
N PHE A 302 1.02 -19.85 7.94
CA PHE A 302 0.71 -18.79 6.97
C PHE A 302 0.64 -17.40 7.61
N PHE A 303 0.07 -17.29 8.80
CA PHE A 303 -0.05 -16.01 9.52
C PHE A 303 1.28 -15.56 10.16
N THR A 304 2.14 -16.51 10.52
CA THR A 304 3.42 -16.21 11.20
C THR A 304 4.64 -16.24 10.28
N GLN A 305 4.47 -16.49 8.99
CA GLN A 305 5.59 -16.55 8.06
C GLN A 305 6.25 -15.17 7.87
N GLU A 306 7.54 -15.19 7.54
CA GLU A 306 8.27 -14.01 7.11
C GLU A 306 7.74 -13.50 5.76
N TYR A 307 7.81 -12.19 5.55
CA TYR A 307 7.27 -11.57 4.33
C TYR A 307 7.96 -12.08 3.04
N ASP A 308 9.25 -12.41 3.10
CA ASP A 308 9.96 -13.01 1.96
C ASP A 308 9.39 -14.41 1.60
N SER A 309 8.99 -15.20 2.59
CA SER A 309 8.32 -16.48 2.36
C SER A 309 6.93 -16.29 1.74
N PHE A 310 6.21 -15.25 2.16
CA PHE A 310 4.93 -14.87 1.57
C PHE A 310 5.09 -14.56 0.07
N LEU A 311 6.12 -13.79 -0.29
CA LEU A 311 6.41 -13.40 -1.68
C LEU A 311 6.89 -14.58 -2.56
N ALA A 312 7.48 -15.62 -1.97
CA ALA A 312 7.96 -16.79 -2.72
C ALA A 312 6.84 -17.52 -3.49
N ASN A 313 5.58 -17.39 -3.04
CA ASN A 313 4.41 -17.85 -3.77
C ASN A 313 3.33 -16.76 -3.88
N ALA A 314 3.70 -15.60 -4.43
CA ALA A 314 2.84 -14.42 -4.48
C ALA A 314 1.44 -14.66 -5.11
N GLN A 315 1.28 -15.59 -6.06
CA GLN A 315 -0.06 -15.87 -6.59
C GLN A 315 -0.97 -16.48 -5.54
N LEU A 316 -0.51 -17.55 -4.88
CA LEU A 316 -1.25 -18.19 -3.79
C LEU A 316 -1.42 -17.25 -2.61
N SER A 317 -0.32 -16.65 -2.14
CA SER A 317 -0.31 -15.90 -0.88
C SER A 317 -1.30 -14.74 -0.89
N TYR A 318 -1.27 -13.88 -1.88
CA TYR A 318 -2.20 -12.76 -1.96
C TYR A 318 -3.65 -13.23 -2.24
N GLY A 319 -3.83 -14.25 -3.07
CA GLY A 319 -5.17 -14.78 -3.39
C GLY A 319 -5.84 -15.39 -2.16
N LEU A 320 -5.11 -16.23 -1.43
CA LEU A 320 -5.55 -16.81 -0.17
C LEU A 320 -5.79 -15.72 0.89
N SER A 321 -4.92 -14.72 0.97
CA SER A 321 -5.08 -13.58 1.87
C SER A 321 -6.36 -12.80 1.62
N ALA A 322 -6.70 -12.52 0.36
CA ALA A 322 -7.94 -11.87 -0.02
C ALA A 322 -9.17 -12.68 0.43
N LEU A 323 -9.13 -14.01 0.26
CA LEU A 323 -10.21 -14.90 0.70
C LEU A 323 -10.33 -14.96 2.23
N ILE A 324 -9.21 -14.99 2.95
CA ILE A 324 -9.18 -15.02 4.42
C ILE A 324 -9.69 -13.70 5.01
N VAL A 325 -9.21 -12.56 4.51
CA VAL A 325 -9.68 -11.24 4.95
C VAL A 325 -11.18 -11.07 4.68
N TYR A 326 -11.65 -11.44 3.49
CA TYR A 326 -13.08 -11.40 3.19
C TYR A 326 -13.88 -12.33 4.13
N TYR A 327 -13.37 -13.52 4.45
CA TYR A 327 -14.02 -14.41 5.43
C TYR A 327 -14.20 -13.71 6.78
N TYR A 328 -13.14 -13.10 7.32
CA TYR A 328 -13.23 -12.40 8.61
C TYR A 328 -14.13 -11.17 8.58
N PHE A 329 -14.26 -10.50 7.43
CA PHE A 329 -15.13 -9.34 7.28
C PHE A 329 -16.61 -9.73 7.19
N HIS A 330 -16.93 -10.82 6.48
CA HIS A 330 -18.30 -11.07 6.00
C HIS A 330 -18.89 -12.44 6.39
N MET A 331 -18.07 -13.35 6.90
CA MET A 331 -18.48 -14.76 7.09
C MET A 331 -18.23 -15.28 8.50
N ASP A 332 -17.25 -14.75 9.21
CA ASP A 332 -16.91 -15.22 10.56
C ASP A 332 -17.95 -14.81 11.60
N GLY A 333 -18.21 -15.71 12.56
CA GLY A 333 -19.15 -15.46 13.67
C GLY A 333 -20.51 -14.94 13.22
N ASP A 334 -20.93 -13.81 13.79
CA ASP A 334 -22.19 -13.13 13.50
C ASP A 334 -22.15 -12.26 12.23
N LYS A 335 -21.04 -12.32 11.47
CA LYS A 335 -20.80 -11.56 10.21
C LYS A 335 -20.75 -10.05 10.41
N ASP A 336 -20.21 -9.62 11.55
CA ASP A 336 -20.06 -8.23 11.97
C ASP A 336 -18.58 -7.80 12.07
N ALA A 337 -17.67 -8.68 11.61
CA ALA A 337 -16.23 -8.54 11.69
C ALA A 337 -15.67 -8.40 13.13
N ALA A 338 -16.41 -8.82 14.16
CA ALA A 338 -16.02 -8.60 15.56
C ALA A 338 -14.63 -9.16 15.89
N ASN A 339 -14.31 -10.39 15.45
CA ASN A 339 -13.05 -11.06 15.79
C ASN A 339 -11.83 -10.38 15.14
N VAL A 340 -11.94 -9.98 13.88
CA VAL A 340 -10.84 -9.24 13.22
C VAL A 340 -10.71 -7.82 13.76
N LYS A 341 -11.81 -7.13 14.08
CA LYS A 341 -11.73 -5.83 14.78
C LYS A 341 -11.01 -5.98 16.13
N ALA A 342 -11.28 -7.04 16.89
CA ALA A 342 -10.59 -7.32 18.15
C ALA A 342 -9.09 -7.66 17.95
N PHE A 343 -8.74 -8.38 16.88
CA PHE A 343 -7.35 -8.61 16.46
C PHE A 343 -6.63 -7.30 16.11
N LEU A 344 -7.27 -6.40 15.36
CA LEU A 344 -6.69 -5.10 14.99
C LEU A 344 -6.54 -4.17 16.21
N LYS A 345 -7.49 -4.22 17.16
CA LYS A 345 -7.33 -3.57 18.48
C LYS A 345 -6.13 -4.12 19.23
N ALA A 346 -5.92 -5.45 19.22
CA ALA A 346 -4.76 -6.09 19.82
C ALA A 346 -3.42 -5.65 19.19
N LEU A 347 -3.37 -5.44 17.86
CA LEU A 347 -2.19 -4.86 17.19
C LEU A 347 -1.91 -3.44 17.68
N LYS A 348 -2.94 -2.61 17.81
CA LYS A 348 -2.83 -1.24 18.35
C LYS A 348 -2.47 -1.19 19.84
N GLU A 349 -2.71 -2.28 20.56
CA GLU A 349 -2.23 -2.51 21.93
C GLU A 349 -0.84 -3.17 21.97
N GLU A 350 -0.15 -3.25 20.82
CA GLU A 350 1.19 -3.84 20.67
C GLU A 350 1.31 -5.30 21.12
N LYS A 351 0.21 -6.06 21.08
CA LYS A 351 0.23 -7.51 21.37
C LYS A 351 0.92 -8.27 20.24
N THR A 352 1.67 -9.31 20.61
CA THR A 352 2.42 -10.16 19.68
C THR A 352 1.91 -11.61 19.72
N PRO A 353 2.22 -12.44 18.71
CA PRO A 353 1.91 -13.87 18.76
C PRO A 353 2.49 -14.56 20.01
N PRO A 354 1.76 -15.50 20.66
CA PRO A 354 0.45 -16.02 20.24
C PRO A 354 -0.75 -15.20 20.72
N GLN A 355 -0.58 -14.32 21.72
CA GLN A 355 -1.67 -13.55 22.35
C GLN A 355 -2.44 -12.68 21.34
N LEU A 356 -1.74 -12.21 20.31
CA LEU A 356 -2.32 -11.49 19.19
C LEU A 356 -3.48 -12.26 18.53
N PHE A 357 -3.38 -13.59 18.41
CA PHE A 357 -4.36 -14.42 17.70
C PHE A 357 -5.52 -14.89 18.58
N GLU A 358 -5.44 -14.77 19.90
CA GLU A 358 -6.53 -15.15 20.81
C GLU A 358 -7.89 -14.53 20.43
N PRO A 359 -8.02 -13.20 20.20
CA PRO A 359 -9.28 -12.59 19.78
C PRO A 359 -9.71 -13.04 18.38
N LEU A 360 -8.76 -13.32 17.48
CA LEU A 360 -9.06 -13.76 16.11
C LEU A 360 -9.64 -15.19 16.10
N LEU A 361 -9.05 -16.08 16.92
CA LEU A 361 -9.50 -17.46 17.08
C LEU A 361 -10.83 -17.56 17.83
N ALA A 362 -11.13 -16.61 18.72
CA ALA A 362 -12.38 -16.54 19.47
C ALA A 362 -12.72 -17.87 20.20
N GLY A 363 -11.69 -18.49 20.78
CA GLY A 363 -11.79 -19.75 21.52
C GLY A 363 -11.68 -21.03 20.68
N ARG A 364 -11.60 -20.92 19.35
CA ARG A 364 -11.36 -22.05 18.44
C ARG A 364 -9.89 -22.47 18.42
N SER A 365 -9.62 -23.73 18.12
CA SER A 365 -8.30 -24.18 17.69
C SER A 365 -7.98 -23.70 16.27
N TRP A 366 -6.71 -23.84 15.83
CA TRP A 366 -6.33 -23.57 14.44
C TRP A 366 -7.07 -24.49 13.45
N ASP A 367 -7.14 -25.81 13.72
CA ASP A 367 -7.90 -26.77 12.90
C ASP A 367 -9.40 -26.41 12.79
N GLU A 368 -9.99 -25.93 13.88
CA GLU A 368 -11.38 -25.46 13.89
C GLU A 368 -11.53 -24.18 13.06
N MET A 369 -10.55 -23.27 13.09
CA MET A 369 -10.54 -22.07 12.27
C MET A 369 -10.38 -22.40 10.78
N GLU A 370 -9.46 -23.28 10.42
CA GLU A 370 -9.29 -23.77 9.04
C GLU A 370 -10.56 -24.42 8.51
N SER A 371 -11.21 -25.23 9.34
CA SER A 371 -12.51 -25.83 9.03
C SER A 371 -13.59 -24.78 8.80
N ALA A 372 -13.63 -23.73 9.63
CA ALA A 372 -14.60 -22.65 9.51
C ALA A 372 -14.40 -21.83 8.23
N ILE A 373 -13.16 -21.44 7.92
CA ILE A 373 -12.79 -20.75 6.67
C ILE A 373 -13.18 -21.60 5.46
N THR A 374 -12.85 -22.89 5.49
CA THR A 374 -13.18 -23.85 4.43
C THR A 374 -14.69 -23.95 4.22
N GLN A 375 -15.48 -24.05 5.30
CA GLN A 375 -16.94 -24.12 5.21
C GLN A 375 -17.56 -22.83 4.67
N GLY A 376 -17.06 -21.66 5.10
CA GLY A 376 -17.51 -20.35 4.62
C GLY A 376 -17.39 -20.22 3.10
N TRP A 377 -16.23 -20.60 2.57
CA TRP A 377 -15.94 -20.55 1.14
C TRP A 377 -16.59 -21.66 0.32
N ARG A 378 -16.73 -22.86 0.89
CA ARG A 378 -17.34 -24.01 0.19
C ARG A 378 -18.77 -23.70 -0.26
N SER A 379 -19.54 -22.99 0.56
CA SER A 379 -20.90 -22.53 0.21
C SER A 379 -20.94 -21.55 -0.97
N ARG A 380 -19.79 -20.95 -1.32
CA ARG A 380 -19.60 -19.96 -2.39
C ARG A 380 -18.79 -20.52 -3.56
N GLY A 381 -18.60 -21.84 -3.62
CA GLY A 381 -17.93 -22.52 -4.72
C GLY A 381 -16.42 -22.33 -4.74
N VAL A 382 -15.78 -22.17 -3.58
CA VAL A 382 -14.32 -22.27 -3.43
C VAL A 382 -14.02 -23.28 -2.32
N ARG A 383 -13.17 -24.26 -2.60
CA ARG A 383 -12.73 -25.28 -1.66
C ARG A 383 -11.28 -24.98 -1.28
N ILE A 384 -11.04 -24.74 -0.01
CA ILE A 384 -9.69 -24.54 0.53
C ILE A 384 -9.35 -25.79 1.34
N THR A 385 -8.16 -26.35 1.12
CA THR A 385 -7.63 -27.48 1.89
C THR A 385 -6.33 -27.04 2.53
N PHE A 386 -6.33 -26.92 3.86
CA PHE A 386 -5.13 -26.61 4.64
C PHE A 386 -4.32 -27.90 4.87
N ASN A 387 -2.98 -27.78 4.95
CA ASN A 387 -2.02 -28.90 5.00
C ASN A 387 -1.53 -29.22 6.40
#